data_AF-A0A0G0ZK74-F1
#
_entry.id   AF-A0A0G0ZK74-F1
#
_cell.length_a   1.000
_cell.length_b   1.000
_cell.length_c   1.000
_cell.angle_alpha   90.00
_cell.angle_beta   90.00
_cell.angle_gamma   90.00
#
_symmetry.space_group_name_H-M   'P 1'
#
loop_
_entity.id
_entity.type
_entity.pdbx_description
1 polymer ?
#
loop_
_entity_poly.entity_id
_entity_poly.type
_entity_poly.pdbx_seq_one_letter_code
_entity_poly.pdbx_strand_id
1 'polypeptide(L)'
;MGLDIGCSLLAINALPINIFHTHHGRVTPTMLGFKRARPDSLCFGLTGDGGAYAIGWQSLFHSALRDEPITVIVVNNTVYAMTGGQTAPTTLPGQKTDTNPNGYDGATFFGPESLRHITHKDAYLARTAANNPKDIATYIEKAIATQSAGHFSLVEILSFCPTNWKTVGKATMDYVENLKKVYKVGEI
;
A
#
# COMPACT_ATOMS: atom_id res chain seq x y z
N MET A 1 -10.97 2.70 -9.84
CA MET A 1 -10.04 2.27 -8.79
C MET A 1 -10.35 0.83 -8.42
N GLY A 2 -9.36 -0.05 -8.45
CA GLY A 2 -9.48 -1.43 -7.99
C GLY A 2 -9.19 -1.50 -6.50
N LEU A 3 -10.04 -2.21 -5.75
CA LEU A 3 -9.86 -2.45 -4.32
C LEU A 3 -9.49 -3.91 -4.09
N ASP A 4 -8.51 -4.12 -3.23
CA ASP A 4 -8.13 -5.44 -2.73
C ASP A 4 -9.10 -5.94 -1.67
N ILE A 5 -9.10 -7.25 -1.40
CA ILE A 5 -9.74 -7.82 -0.22
C ILE A 5 -8.91 -7.45 1.02
N GLY A 6 -9.56 -6.79 1.99
CA GLY A 6 -8.94 -6.31 3.23
C GLY A 6 -9.70 -5.11 3.78
N CYS A 7 -9.29 -4.54 4.93
CA CYS A 7 -9.97 -3.37 5.52
C CYS A 7 -10.07 -2.18 4.55
N SER A 8 -9.09 -2.01 3.67
CA SER A 8 -9.10 -0.98 2.63
C SER A 8 -10.28 -1.10 1.65
N LEU A 9 -10.86 -2.30 1.48
CA LEU A 9 -12.06 -2.53 0.67
C LEU A 9 -13.27 -1.72 1.14
N LEU A 10 -13.34 -1.41 2.43
CA LEU A 10 -14.46 -0.65 3.01
C LEU A 10 -14.54 0.79 2.47
N ALA A 11 -13.55 1.25 1.72
CA ALA A 11 -13.57 2.50 0.97
C ALA A 11 -14.42 2.46 -0.31
N ILE A 12 -15.15 1.37 -0.61
CA ILE A 12 -15.92 1.19 -1.86
C ILE A 12 -16.86 2.35 -2.21
N ASN A 13 -17.46 3.02 -1.23
CA ASN A 13 -18.38 4.14 -1.45
C ASN A 13 -17.81 5.47 -0.94
N ALA A 14 -16.50 5.53 -0.69
CA ALA A 14 -15.86 6.71 -0.11
C ALA A 14 -15.61 7.82 -1.14
N LEU A 15 -15.59 7.50 -2.44
CA LEU A 15 -15.24 8.43 -3.51
C LEU A 15 -16.24 8.35 -4.68
N PRO A 16 -16.59 9.47 -5.34
CA PRO A 16 -17.49 9.50 -6.49
C PRO A 16 -16.77 9.07 -7.78
N ILE A 17 -16.17 7.89 -7.79
CA ILE A 17 -15.43 7.32 -8.94
C ILE A 17 -15.84 5.87 -9.18
N ASN A 18 -15.54 5.36 -10.39
CA ASN A 18 -15.76 3.94 -10.69
C ASN A 18 -14.84 3.06 -9.83
N ILE A 19 -15.42 2.14 -9.06
CA ILE A 19 -14.70 1.25 -8.15
C ILE A 19 -14.97 -0.22 -8.51
N PHE A 20 -13.91 -1.03 -8.51
CA PHE A 20 -13.97 -2.47 -8.79
C PHE A 20 -13.47 -3.24 -7.58
N HIS A 21 -14.23 -4.21 -7.11
CA HIS A 21 -13.72 -5.21 -6.17
C HIS A 21 -12.93 -6.26 -6.93
N THR A 22 -11.70 -6.49 -6.48
CA THR A 22 -10.81 -7.48 -7.08
C THR A 22 -10.59 -8.64 -6.12
N HIS A 23 -9.99 -9.72 -6.62
CA HIS A 23 -9.56 -10.83 -5.76
C HIS A 23 -8.32 -10.45 -4.95
N HIS A 24 -8.10 -11.16 -3.84
CA HIS A 24 -7.00 -10.85 -2.94
C HIS A 24 -5.64 -10.84 -3.65
N GLY A 25 -4.90 -9.73 -3.60
CA GLY A 25 -3.61 -9.54 -4.29
C GLY A 25 -3.70 -9.53 -5.82
N ARG A 26 -4.88 -9.30 -6.39
CA ARG A 26 -5.12 -9.21 -7.84
C ARG A 26 -5.53 -7.82 -8.30
N VAL A 27 -5.37 -6.80 -7.46
CA VAL A 27 -5.61 -5.39 -7.82
C VAL A 27 -4.76 -4.98 -9.02
N THR A 28 -3.44 -5.11 -8.92
CA THR A 28 -2.49 -4.69 -9.96
C THR A 28 -2.76 -5.30 -11.34
N PRO A 29 -2.89 -6.64 -11.50
CA PRO A 29 -3.16 -7.22 -12.81
C PRO A 29 -4.54 -6.85 -13.36
N THR A 30 -5.54 -6.67 -12.47
CA THR A 30 -6.89 -6.23 -12.88
C THR A 30 -6.85 -4.80 -13.41
N MET A 31 -6.19 -3.88 -12.68
CA MET A 31 -6.08 -2.49 -13.09
C MET A 31 -5.22 -2.30 -14.33
N LEU A 32 -4.18 -3.13 -14.48
CA LEU A 32 -3.39 -3.19 -15.70
C LEU A 32 -4.24 -3.60 -16.91
N GLY A 33 -5.04 -4.67 -16.78
CA GLY A 33 -5.96 -5.09 -17.83
C GLY A 33 -6.93 -3.98 -18.22
N PHE A 34 -7.49 -3.28 -17.23
CA PHE A 34 -8.37 -2.14 -17.48
C PHE A 34 -7.64 -0.98 -18.17
N LYS A 35 -6.43 -0.61 -17.73
CA LYS A 35 -5.61 0.44 -18.35
C LYS A 35 -5.31 0.12 -19.82
N ARG A 36 -5.01 -1.14 -20.15
CA ARG A 36 -4.79 -1.58 -21.53
C ARG A 36 -6.06 -1.57 -22.37
N ALA A 37 -7.21 -1.89 -21.79
CA ALA A 37 -8.50 -1.81 -22.47
C ALA A 37 -8.99 -0.36 -22.63
N ARG A 38 -8.58 0.55 -21.74
CA ARG A 38 -8.92 1.99 -21.76
C ARG A 38 -7.68 2.85 -21.47
N PRO A 39 -6.83 3.06 -22.49
CA PRO A 39 -5.55 3.77 -22.34
C PRO A 39 -5.66 5.17 -21.72
N ASP A 40 -6.75 5.88 -21.98
CA ASP A 40 -6.96 7.26 -21.50
C ASP A 40 -7.42 7.35 -20.04
N SER A 41 -7.73 6.22 -19.39
CA SER A 41 -8.23 6.21 -18.01
C SER A 41 -7.10 6.31 -16.99
N LEU A 42 -7.34 7.09 -15.92
CA LEU A 42 -6.54 7.01 -14.70
C LEU A 42 -6.93 5.76 -13.89
N CYS A 43 -5.96 4.88 -13.70
CA CYS A 43 -6.11 3.56 -13.10
C CYS A 43 -5.37 3.51 -11.77
N PHE A 44 -6.14 3.36 -10.68
CA PHE A 44 -5.61 3.25 -9.33
C PHE A 44 -5.89 1.87 -8.76
N GLY A 45 -4.93 1.32 -8.03
CA GLY A 45 -5.12 0.18 -7.16
C GLY A 45 -4.96 0.58 -5.69
N LEU A 46 -5.92 0.24 -4.83
CA LEU A 46 -5.81 0.39 -3.38
C LEU A 46 -5.71 -1.00 -2.75
N THR A 47 -4.61 -1.28 -2.06
CA THR A 47 -4.32 -2.60 -1.49
C THR A 47 -3.70 -2.45 -0.10
N GLY A 48 -3.92 -3.44 0.77
CA GLY A 48 -3.18 -3.53 2.03
C GLY A 48 -1.76 -4.03 1.81
N ASP A 49 -0.89 -3.88 2.79
CA ASP A 49 0.46 -4.47 2.80
C ASP A 49 0.48 -5.98 2.51
N GLY A 50 -0.41 -6.77 3.11
CA GLY A 50 -0.52 -8.20 2.86
C GLY A 50 -0.98 -8.55 1.44
N GLY A 51 -1.79 -7.68 0.84
CA GLY A 51 -2.21 -7.79 -0.56
C GLY A 51 -1.10 -7.41 -1.53
N ALA A 52 -0.39 -6.31 -1.25
CA ALA A 52 0.67 -5.77 -2.08
C ALA A 52 1.97 -6.60 -2.03
N TYR A 53 2.39 -7.00 -0.84
CA TYR A 53 3.75 -7.51 -0.58
C TYR A 53 3.80 -8.99 -0.19
N ALA A 54 2.65 -9.64 -0.03
CA ALA A 54 2.59 -11.10 0.06
C ALA A 54 1.93 -11.67 -1.21
N ILE A 55 0.63 -11.96 -1.21
CA ILE A 55 -0.03 -12.71 -2.28
C ILE A 55 -0.06 -11.99 -3.63
N GLY A 56 -0.01 -10.65 -3.63
CA GLY A 56 0.05 -9.83 -4.85
C GLY A 56 1.45 -9.36 -5.25
N TRP A 57 2.50 -9.72 -4.51
CA TRP A 57 3.85 -9.21 -4.74
C TRP A 57 4.35 -9.44 -6.16
N GLN A 58 4.22 -10.66 -6.67
CA GLN A 58 4.65 -11.01 -8.02
C GLN A 58 4.04 -10.07 -9.07
N SER A 59 2.73 -9.82 -8.99
CA SER A 59 2.06 -8.96 -9.96
C SER A 59 2.44 -7.49 -9.80
N LEU A 60 2.60 -7.01 -8.56
CA LEU A 60 3.07 -5.66 -8.27
C LEU A 60 4.49 -5.44 -8.81
N PHE A 61 5.40 -6.35 -8.46
CA PHE A 61 6.80 -6.33 -8.89
C PHE A 61 6.91 -6.27 -10.41
N HIS A 62 6.21 -7.14 -11.12
CA HIS A 62 6.28 -7.18 -12.58
C HIS A 62 5.59 -5.98 -13.26
N SER A 63 4.59 -5.36 -12.63
CA SER A 63 4.02 -4.10 -13.12
C SER A 63 4.99 -2.94 -12.97
N ALA A 64 5.68 -2.85 -11.83
CA ALA A 64 6.73 -1.87 -11.60
C ALA A 64 7.92 -2.06 -12.57
N LEU A 65 8.35 -3.31 -12.79
CA LEU A 65 9.45 -3.66 -13.70
C LEU A 65 9.16 -3.29 -15.15
N ARG A 66 7.90 -3.42 -15.59
CA ARG A 66 7.47 -3.07 -16.95
C ARG A 66 7.07 -1.61 -17.11
N ASP A 67 7.18 -0.81 -16.04
CA ASP A 67 6.74 0.57 -16.00
C ASP A 67 5.28 0.76 -16.44
N GLU A 68 4.40 -0.12 -15.97
CA GLU A 68 2.99 -0.06 -16.36
C GLU A 68 2.35 1.24 -15.82
N PRO A 69 1.62 2.01 -16.65
CA PRO A 69 1.10 3.33 -16.29
C PRO A 69 -0.14 3.23 -15.39
N ILE A 70 0.06 2.74 -14.17
CA ILE A 70 -0.94 2.63 -13.10
C ILE A 70 -0.36 3.19 -11.80
N THR A 71 -1.24 3.70 -10.93
CA THR A 71 -0.88 4.13 -9.59
C THR A 71 -1.33 3.10 -8.56
N VAL A 72 -0.42 2.61 -7.73
CA VAL A 72 -0.73 1.69 -6.63
C VAL A 72 -0.59 2.42 -5.30
N ILE A 73 -1.64 2.38 -4.49
CA ILE A 73 -1.65 2.92 -3.14
C ILE A 73 -1.66 1.75 -2.17
N VAL A 74 -0.61 1.63 -1.36
CA VAL A 74 -0.48 0.57 -0.36
C VAL A 74 -0.81 1.13 1.01
N VAL A 75 -1.83 0.59 1.65
CA VAL A 75 -2.23 0.91 3.02
C VAL A 75 -1.53 -0.06 3.96
N ASN A 76 -0.42 0.37 4.54
CA ASN A 76 0.44 -0.46 5.37
C ASN A 76 0.12 -0.24 6.85
N ASN A 77 -0.48 -1.24 7.49
CA ASN A 77 -0.82 -1.21 8.91
C ASN A 77 -0.14 -2.34 9.70
N THR A 78 0.84 -2.99 9.08
CA THR A 78 1.71 -4.03 9.63
C THR A 78 1.03 -5.33 10.06
N VAL A 79 -0.24 -5.56 9.67
CA VAL A 79 -0.99 -6.78 10.00
C VAL A 79 -2.05 -7.11 8.94
N TYR A 80 -2.45 -8.39 8.84
CA TYR A 80 -3.69 -8.75 8.13
C TYR A 80 -4.91 -8.36 8.96
N ALA A 81 -5.31 -7.10 8.86
CA ALA A 81 -6.24 -6.50 9.81
C ALA A 81 -7.66 -7.10 9.76
N MET A 82 -8.21 -7.33 8.56
CA MET A 82 -9.60 -7.79 8.37
C MET A 82 -9.83 -9.21 8.87
N THR A 83 -8.78 -10.05 8.84
CA THR A 83 -8.85 -11.45 9.23
C THR A 83 -8.54 -11.69 10.70
N GLY A 84 -8.28 -10.64 11.49
CA GLY A 84 -8.02 -10.74 12.92
C GLY A 84 -6.62 -10.31 13.37
N GLY A 85 -5.80 -9.73 12.49
CA GLY A 85 -4.51 -9.18 12.90
C GLY A 85 -3.37 -10.20 12.90
N GLN A 86 -3.31 -11.08 11.89
CA GLN A 86 -2.18 -11.98 11.65
C GLN A 86 -0.95 -11.23 11.15
N THR A 87 0.20 -11.89 11.23
CA THR A 87 1.48 -11.41 10.71
C THR A 87 1.41 -11.14 9.21
N ALA A 88 1.76 -9.92 8.81
CA ALA A 88 1.91 -9.47 7.44
C ALA A 88 3.41 -9.33 7.10
N PRO A 89 3.78 -9.17 5.81
CA PRO A 89 5.18 -8.96 5.41
C PRO A 89 5.86 -7.77 6.08
N THR A 90 5.07 -6.76 6.45
CA THR A 90 5.50 -5.50 7.08
C THR A 90 5.36 -5.52 8.61
N THR A 91 5.05 -6.67 9.21
CA THR A 91 5.05 -6.81 10.67
C THR A 91 6.45 -6.57 11.23
N LEU A 92 6.53 -5.75 12.29
CA LEU A 92 7.81 -5.39 12.89
C LEU A 92 8.36 -6.51 13.80
N PRO A 93 9.70 -6.66 13.89
CA PRO A 93 10.30 -7.50 14.92
C PRO A 93 9.80 -7.10 16.32
N GLY A 94 9.41 -8.09 17.12
CA GLY A 94 8.80 -7.92 18.45
C GLY A 94 7.32 -7.52 18.46
N GLN A 95 6.72 -7.20 17.30
CA GLN A 95 5.29 -6.91 17.22
C GLN A 95 4.48 -8.19 17.49
N LYS A 96 3.57 -8.12 18.47
CA LYS A 96 2.63 -9.21 18.75
C LYS A 96 1.48 -9.19 17.73
N THR A 97 1.17 -10.35 17.19
CA THR A 97 0.05 -10.59 16.26
C THR A 97 -0.70 -11.83 16.72
N ASP A 98 -1.87 -12.11 16.15
CA ASP A 98 -2.66 -13.30 16.52
C ASP A 98 -1.95 -14.62 16.16
N THR A 99 -1.02 -14.59 15.19
CA THR A 99 -0.21 -15.74 14.77
C THR A 99 1.17 -15.77 15.42
N ASN A 100 1.64 -14.64 15.97
CA ASN A 100 2.88 -14.52 16.74
C ASN A 100 2.59 -13.85 18.11
N PRO A 101 1.94 -14.54 19.06
CA PRO A 101 1.52 -13.96 20.33
C PRO A 101 2.71 -13.54 21.23
N ASN A 102 3.87 -14.15 21.03
CA ASN A 102 5.11 -13.83 21.73
C ASN A 102 5.93 -12.72 21.04
N GLY A 103 5.45 -12.18 19.92
CA GLY A 103 6.18 -11.25 19.07
C GLY A 103 6.72 -11.93 17.81
N TYR A 104 6.69 -11.21 16.70
CA TYR A 104 7.28 -11.65 15.44
C TYR A 104 8.82 -11.60 15.53
N ASP A 105 9.49 -12.66 15.11
CA ASP A 105 10.95 -12.83 15.20
C ASP A 105 11.66 -12.72 13.84
N GLY A 106 10.90 -12.57 12.76
CA GLY A 106 11.43 -12.43 11.40
C GLY A 106 11.81 -11.00 11.03
N ALA A 107 12.40 -10.87 9.83
CA ALA A 107 12.67 -9.57 9.23
C ALA A 107 11.39 -8.94 8.66
N THR A 108 11.34 -7.61 8.70
CA THR A 108 10.27 -6.86 8.03
C THR A 108 10.61 -6.57 6.57
N PHE A 109 9.59 -6.49 5.72
CA PHE A 109 9.71 -6.17 4.31
C PHE A 109 9.53 -4.68 4.04
N PHE A 110 10.34 -4.15 3.12
CA PHE A 110 10.34 -2.73 2.72
C PHE A 110 9.94 -2.62 1.24
N GLY A 111 8.65 -2.39 0.98
CA GLY A 111 8.06 -2.45 -0.35
C GLY A 111 8.67 -1.47 -1.36
N PRO A 112 8.49 -0.15 -1.17
CA PRO A 112 9.06 0.87 -2.05
C PRO A 112 10.59 0.71 -2.24
N GLU A 113 11.33 0.44 -1.16
CA GLU A 113 12.79 0.27 -1.22
C GLU A 113 13.21 -0.98 -2.00
N SER A 114 12.38 -2.02 -2.01
CA SER A 114 12.60 -3.22 -2.83
C SER A 114 12.31 -2.96 -4.31
N LEU A 115 11.39 -2.03 -4.62
CA LEU A 115 11.03 -1.67 -5.99
C LEU A 115 11.97 -0.63 -6.61
N ARG A 116 12.60 0.26 -5.83
CA ARG A 116 13.42 1.38 -6.37
C ARG A 116 14.50 0.97 -7.37
N HIS A 117 15.04 -0.24 -7.24
CA HIS A 117 16.13 -0.73 -8.08
C HIS A 117 15.68 -1.38 -9.39
N ILE A 118 14.37 -1.65 -9.52
CA ILE A 118 13.78 -2.32 -10.68
C ILE A 118 12.82 -1.43 -11.46
N THR A 119 12.39 -0.32 -10.86
CA THR A 119 11.51 0.66 -11.50
C THR A 119 12.24 1.50 -12.52
N HIS A 120 11.51 1.95 -13.54
CA HIS A 120 12.01 2.93 -14.50
C HIS A 120 12.40 4.25 -13.80
N LYS A 121 13.35 5.00 -14.38
CA LYS A 121 13.86 6.26 -13.80
C LYS A 121 12.79 7.34 -13.61
N ASP A 122 11.72 7.28 -14.41
CA ASP A 122 10.62 8.24 -14.41
C ASP A 122 9.42 7.73 -13.59
N ALA A 123 9.51 6.51 -13.04
CA ALA A 123 8.53 6.00 -12.09
C ALA A 123 8.62 6.75 -10.75
N TYR A 124 7.53 6.77 -10.01
CA TYR A 124 7.44 7.52 -8.76
C TYR A 124 7.14 6.61 -7.58
N LEU A 125 8.01 6.64 -6.57
CA LEU A 125 7.85 5.90 -5.32
C LEU A 125 7.86 6.90 -4.15
N ALA A 126 6.87 6.79 -3.27
CA ALA A 126 6.82 7.60 -2.06
C ALA A 126 6.19 6.85 -0.90
N ARG A 127 6.54 7.26 0.32
CA ARG A 127 5.90 6.82 1.55
C ARG A 127 5.49 8.02 2.40
N THR A 128 4.29 7.96 2.94
CA THR A 128 3.80 8.88 3.98
C THR A 128 3.01 8.13 5.05
N ALA A 129 2.33 8.84 5.93
CA ALA A 129 1.50 8.27 6.98
C ALA A 129 0.11 8.93 7.00
N ALA A 130 -0.89 8.17 7.43
CA ALA A 130 -2.29 8.60 7.55
C ALA A 130 -2.48 9.83 8.46
N ASN A 131 -1.53 10.09 9.37
CA ASN A 131 -1.53 11.29 10.21
C ASN A 131 -0.88 12.52 9.56
N ASN A 132 -0.49 12.46 8.28
CA ASN A 132 0.05 13.58 7.53
C ASN A 132 -0.70 13.77 6.19
N PRO A 133 -1.94 14.32 6.22
CA PRO A 133 -2.78 14.44 5.04
C PRO A 133 -2.22 15.38 3.96
N LYS A 134 -1.38 16.36 4.34
CA LYS A 134 -0.74 17.28 3.40
C LYS A 134 0.21 16.54 2.46
N ASP A 135 1.02 15.64 3.01
CA ASP A 135 1.95 14.84 2.22
C ASP A 135 1.21 13.79 1.39
N ILE A 136 0.11 13.21 1.92
CA ILE A 136 -0.75 12.31 1.14
C ILE A 136 -1.27 13.02 -0.12
N ALA A 137 -1.84 14.21 0.02
CA ALA A 137 -2.34 14.97 -1.13
C ALA A 137 -1.22 15.23 -2.15
N THR A 138 -0.07 15.72 -1.67
CA THR A 138 1.09 16.03 -2.52
C THR A 138 1.61 14.80 -3.29
N TYR A 139 1.74 13.65 -2.62
CA TYR A 139 2.28 12.44 -3.23
C TYR A 139 1.29 11.78 -4.18
N ILE A 140 -0.01 11.86 -3.88
CA ILE A 140 -1.04 11.37 -4.80
C ILE A 140 -1.11 12.25 -6.06
N GLU A 141 -1.01 13.57 -5.94
CA GLU A 141 -0.93 14.48 -7.10
C GLU A 141 0.27 14.14 -7.99
N LYS A 142 1.46 13.96 -7.41
CA LYS A 142 2.66 13.52 -8.14
C LYS A 142 2.46 12.16 -8.80
N ALA A 143 1.89 11.19 -8.09
CA ALA A 143 1.62 9.86 -8.62
C ALA A 143 0.66 9.89 -9.82
N ILE A 144 -0.35 10.77 -9.80
CA ILE A 144 -1.27 11.01 -10.92
C ILE A 144 -0.55 11.61 -12.12
N ALA A 145 0.33 12.60 -11.89
CA ALA A 145 1.13 13.22 -12.94
C ALA A 145 2.06 12.19 -13.60
N THR A 146 2.75 11.36 -12.80
CA THR A 146 3.59 10.25 -13.28
C THR A 146 2.81 9.26 -14.13
N GLN A 147 1.61 8.86 -13.67
CA GLN A 147 0.75 7.96 -14.44
C GLN A 147 0.31 8.58 -15.77
N SER A 148 -0.04 9.87 -15.76
CA SER A 148 -0.46 10.61 -16.96
C SER A 148 0.69 10.74 -17.97
N ALA A 149 1.94 10.79 -17.48
CA ALA A 149 3.14 10.75 -18.29
C ALA A 149 3.48 9.34 -18.84
N GLY A 150 2.72 8.31 -18.45
CA GLY A 150 2.89 6.95 -18.94
C GLY A 150 3.78 6.07 -18.06
N HIS A 151 4.04 6.45 -16.81
CA HIS A 151 4.95 5.75 -15.91
C HIS A 151 4.23 5.16 -14.69
N PHE A 152 4.85 4.13 -14.09
CA PHE A 152 4.37 3.50 -12.88
C PHE A 152 4.52 4.44 -11.67
N SER A 153 3.54 4.40 -10.76
CA SER A 153 3.69 5.07 -9.47
C SER A 153 3.16 4.25 -8.30
N LEU A 154 3.84 4.35 -7.16
CA LEU A 154 3.43 3.74 -5.90
C LEU A 154 3.54 4.71 -4.75
N VAL A 155 2.46 4.81 -3.96
CA VAL A 155 2.43 5.58 -2.71
C VAL A 155 2.06 4.66 -1.57
N GLU A 156 3.00 4.43 -0.65
CA GLU A 156 2.73 3.70 0.58
C GLU A 156 2.27 4.66 1.69
N ILE A 157 1.17 4.32 2.34
CA ILE A 157 0.59 5.09 3.45
C ILE A 157 0.58 4.22 4.69
N LEU A 158 1.43 4.57 5.66
CA LEU A 158 1.41 3.97 7.00
C LEU A 158 0.09 4.33 7.67
N SER A 159 -0.72 3.33 7.99
CA SER A 159 -2.12 3.49 8.37
C SER A 159 -2.43 2.93 9.74
N PHE A 160 -3.40 3.52 10.42
CA PHE A 160 -3.81 3.12 11.77
C PHE A 160 -4.51 1.75 11.76
N CYS A 161 -4.25 0.93 12.79
CA CYS A 161 -5.06 -0.26 13.08
C CYS A 161 -5.23 -0.48 14.60
N PRO A 162 -5.91 0.44 15.30
CA PRO A 162 -6.02 0.41 16.77
C PRO A 162 -6.60 -0.91 17.30
N THR A 163 -7.54 -1.53 16.56
CA THR A 163 -8.16 -2.81 16.93
C THR A 163 -7.13 -3.92 17.09
N ASN A 164 -6.25 -4.10 16.11
CA ASN A 164 -5.29 -5.22 16.12
C ASN A 164 -3.99 -4.86 16.85
N TRP A 165 -3.60 -3.59 16.86
CA TRP A 165 -2.48 -3.11 17.68
C TRP A 165 -2.83 -3.04 19.17
N LYS A 166 -4.12 -3.15 19.53
CA LYS A 166 -4.64 -3.02 20.89
C LYS A 166 -4.25 -1.68 21.52
N THR A 167 -4.31 -0.62 20.72
CA THR A 167 -3.97 0.76 21.13
C THR A 167 -5.21 1.66 21.13
N VAL A 168 -5.20 2.69 21.98
CA VAL A 168 -6.30 3.67 22.09
C VAL A 168 -5.73 5.09 22.14
N GLY A 169 -6.38 6.03 21.46
CA GLY A 169 -6.08 7.46 21.51
C GLY A 169 -4.61 7.77 21.18
N LYS A 170 -3.90 8.41 22.12
CA LYS A 170 -2.50 8.79 21.97
C LYS A 170 -1.59 7.61 21.62
N ALA A 171 -1.83 6.43 22.20
CA ALA A 171 -1.01 5.24 21.94
C ALA A 171 -1.03 4.84 20.45
N THR A 172 -2.16 5.03 19.77
CA THR A 172 -2.27 4.77 18.32
C THR A 172 -1.45 5.76 17.50
N MET A 173 -1.43 7.03 17.91
CA MET A 173 -0.62 8.06 17.25
C MET A 173 0.87 7.81 17.47
N ASP A 174 1.27 7.50 18.70
CA ASP A 174 2.65 7.17 19.05
C ASP A 174 3.13 5.92 18.29
N TYR A 175 2.24 4.93 18.08
CA TYR A 175 2.54 3.75 17.25
C TYR A 175 2.88 4.15 15.82
N VAL A 176 2.08 5.03 15.19
CA VAL A 176 2.37 5.51 13.83
C VAL A 176 3.67 6.31 13.78
N GLU A 177 3.97 7.15 14.78
CA GLU A 177 5.26 7.84 14.85
C GLU A 177 6.44 6.85 14.97
N ASN A 178 6.26 5.74 15.68
CA ASN A 178 7.27 4.68 15.72
C ASN A 178 7.40 3.94 14.39
N LEU A 179 6.30 3.71 13.67
CA LEU A 179 6.37 3.14 12.32
C LEU A 179 7.23 3.99 11.39
N LYS A 180 7.13 5.33 11.44
CA LYS A 180 7.95 6.24 10.61
C LYS A 180 9.45 6.14 10.87
N LYS A 181 9.87 5.69 12.05
CA LYS A 181 11.29 5.47 12.39
C LYS A 181 11.85 4.25 11.68
N VAL A 182 11.01 3.25 11.43
CA VAL A 182 11.37 2.03 10.70
C VAL A 182 11.17 2.23 9.20
N TYR A 183 9.97 2.64 8.82
CA TYR A 183 9.55 2.94 7.46
C TYR A 183 9.73 4.42 7.18
N LYS A 184 10.90 4.79 6.66
CA LYS A 184 11.24 6.19 6.36
C LYS A 184 10.20 6.79 5.40
N VAL A 185 9.60 7.91 5.80
CA VAL A 185 8.68 8.70 4.98
C VAL A 185 9.47 9.63 4.05
N GLY A 186 8.88 9.96 2.91
CA GLY A 186 9.49 10.77 1.86
C GLY A 186 9.33 10.14 0.48
N GLU A 187 9.94 10.78 -0.51
CA GLU A 187 10.15 10.23 -1.84
C GLU A 187 11.35 9.26 -1.78
N ILE A 188 11.27 8.12 -2.49
CA ILE A 188 12.16 6.96 -2.34
C ILE A 188 12.94 6.68 -3.62
#